data_AF-A0AA96LT13-F1
#
_entry.id   AF-A0AA96LT13-F1
#
_cell.length_a   1.000
_cell.length_b   1.000
_cell.length_c   1.000
_cell.angle_alpha   90.00
_cell.angle_beta   90.00
_cell.angle_gamma   90.00
#
_symmetry.space_group_name_H-M   'P 1'
#
loop_
_entity.id
_entity.type
_entity.pdbx_description
1 polymer ?
#
loop_
_entity_poly.entity_id
_entity_poly.type
_entity_poly.pdbx_seq_one_letter_code
_entity_poly.pdbx_strand_id
1 'polypeptide(L)'
;MANASVESNSYSALERFLIWFVIPFVFTAVLLFVLLSIFDYDIKSSVQKALHNTPIVGLVVPAPKEKVTETAVGKAPTTEQGLKLKEEEVAKLNAKVNELASALQKSDATTEQKDRALKDAVAKVTELEEKLKDKTQSEEEYNNQITQLANMYAKMSPSKAAPIIEALTPSEMVLVFSRMKSDSRGAILEKMDAGKAAIASIGLKDVVPVRDKEIAALQERLTTNGTKDTKAASSTVSSSDLGQTFANMTPKSAANVLLEMNKSNPNKVLSILSSMDNASRSKLMSALSDANKEIAALITAKLAP
;
A
#
# COMPACT_ATOMS: atom_id res chain seq x y z
N MET A 1 -3.27 1.87 58.30
CA MET A 1 -1.95 2.25 57.75
C MET A 1 -0.98 1.10 57.99
N ALA A 2 -0.13 0.79 57.01
CA ALA A 2 0.85 -0.31 56.92
C ALA A 2 0.28 -1.69 56.47
N ASN A 3 0.93 -2.49 55.63
CA ASN A 3 2.05 -2.33 54.69
C ASN A 3 2.01 -3.54 53.72
N ALA A 4 2.61 -3.37 52.54
CA ALA A 4 2.69 -4.35 51.47
C ALA A 4 3.35 -5.69 51.88
N SER A 5 2.81 -6.81 51.40
CA SER A 5 3.45 -8.13 51.42
C SER A 5 3.83 -8.53 49.99
N VAL A 6 5.12 -8.39 49.66
CA VAL A 6 5.75 -8.96 48.47
C VAL A 6 6.23 -10.36 48.85
N GLU A 7 5.71 -11.40 48.21
CA GLU A 7 6.20 -12.78 48.33
C GLU A 7 7.59 -12.92 47.69
N SER A 8 8.57 -13.36 48.47
CA SER A 8 9.91 -13.70 48.01
C SER A 8 10.04 -15.21 47.83
N ASN A 9 9.89 -15.71 46.60
CA ASN A 9 10.30 -17.08 46.28
C ASN A 9 11.81 -17.08 45.98
N SER A 10 12.59 -17.77 46.81
CA SER A 10 14.05 -17.74 46.77
C SER A 10 14.59 -18.59 45.62
N TYR A 11 14.72 -18.00 44.42
CA TYR A 11 15.45 -18.63 43.30
C TYR A 11 16.87 -19.01 43.71
N SER A 12 17.27 -20.25 43.48
CA SER A 12 18.61 -20.77 43.82
C SER A 12 19.69 -20.02 43.05
N ALA A 13 20.88 -19.81 43.63
CA ALA A 13 21.94 -18.99 43.03
C ALA A 13 22.36 -19.48 41.62
N LEU A 14 22.29 -20.80 41.37
CA LEU A 14 22.52 -21.38 40.05
C LEU A 14 21.39 -21.08 39.06
N GLU A 15 20.14 -21.05 39.53
CA GLU A 15 18.98 -20.71 38.70
C GLU A 15 19.00 -19.23 38.31
N ARG A 16 19.43 -18.36 39.23
CA ARG A 16 19.66 -16.94 38.94
C ARG A 16 20.78 -16.73 37.91
N PHE A 17 21.86 -17.52 37.99
CA PHE A 17 22.93 -17.48 36.99
C PHE A 17 22.45 -17.94 35.61
N LEU A 18 21.67 -19.02 35.55
CA LEU A 18 21.11 -19.53 34.30
C LEU A 18 20.14 -18.51 33.67
N ILE A 19 19.26 -17.92 34.46
CA ILE A 19 18.30 -16.91 33.97
C ILE A 19 19.03 -15.63 33.53
N TRP A 20 19.99 -15.15 34.30
CA TRP A 20 20.64 -13.87 34.02
C TRP A 20 21.69 -13.96 32.91
N PHE A 21 22.33 -15.11 32.72
CA PHE A 21 23.41 -15.27 31.74
C PHE A 21 23.04 -16.18 30.58
N VAL A 22 22.45 -17.35 30.84
CA VAL A 22 22.21 -18.38 29.80
C VAL A 22 20.99 -18.03 28.94
N ILE A 23 19.88 -17.59 29.54
CA ILE A 23 18.68 -17.20 28.77
C ILE A 23 18.96 -16.08 27.75
N PRO A 24 19.60 -14.94 28.12
CA PRO A 24 19.92 -13.92 27.13
C PRO A 24 20.90 -14.43 26.07
N PHE A 25 21.89 -15.26 26.44
CA PHE A 25 22.83 -15.81 25.48
C PHE A 25 22.14 -16.76 24.48
N VAL A 26 21.29 -17.67 24.94
CA VAL A 26 20.52 -18.58 24.08
C VAL A 26 19.56 -17.81 23.18
N PHE A 27 18.88 -16.80 23.72
CA PHE A 27 17.98 -15.94 22.93
C PHE A 27 18.74 -15.21 21.81
N THR A 28 19.92 -14.66 22.12
CA THR A 28 20.77 -14.03 21.10
C THR A 28 21.29 -15.02 20.07
N ALA A 29 21.63 -16.24 20.47
CA ALA A 29 22.08 -17.28 19.55
C ALA A 29 20.95 -17.72 18.60
N VAL A 30 19.71 -17.84 19.08
CA VAL A 30 18.55 -18.16 18.25
C VAL A 30 18.23 -17.02 17.29
N LEU A 31 18.26 -15.77 17.74
CA LEU A 31 18.06 -14.62 16.84
C LEU A 31 19.15 -14.55 15.76
N LEU A 32 20.41 -14.71 16.14
CA LEU A 32 21.52 -14.77 15.18
C LEU A 32 21.36 -15.91 14.19
N PHE A 33 20.94 -17.09 14.65
CA PHE A 33 20.68 -18.24 13.78
C PHE A 33 19.59 -17.94 12.74
N VAL A 34 18.47 -17.33 13.16
CA VAL A 34 17.38 -16.93 12.25
C VAL A 34 17.85 -15.86 11.27
N LEU A 35 18.62 -14.86 11.72
CA LEU A 35 19.21 -13.86 10.82
C LEU A 35 20.11 -14.51 9.79
N LEU A 36 21.09 -15.33 10.22
CA LEU A 36 22.05 -15.97 9.31
C LEU A 36 21.38 -16.92 8.31
N SER A 37 20.25 -17.54 8.70
CA SER A 37 19.44 -18.40 7.83
C SER A 37 18.75 -17.62 6.70
N ILE A 38 18.33 -16.37 6.96
CA ILE A 38 17.70 -15.50 5.95
C ILE A 38 18.71 -14.96 4.93
N PHE A 39 19.99 -14.85 5.31
CA PHE A 39 21.06 -14.35 4.44
C PHE A 39 21.73 -15.45 3.58
N ASP A 40 21.19 -16.67 3.54
CA ASP A 40 21.73 -17.84 2.83
C ASP A 40 23.21 -18.14 3.16
N TYR A 41 23.63 -17.81 4.40
CA TYR A 41 24.98 -18.05 4.87
C TYR A 41 25.18 -19.54 5.15
N ASP A 42 26.36 -20.10 4.87
CA ASP A 42 26.64 -21.53 5.07
C ASP A 42 26.91 -21.83 6.57
N ILE A 43 25.84 -21.82 7.37
CA ILE A 43 25.87 -21.92 8.85
C ILE A 43 26.59 -23.19 9.29
N LYS A 44 26.46 -24.30 8.55
CA LYS A 44 27.09 -25.58 8.90
C LYS A 44 28.62 -25.47 8.90
N SER A 45 29.21 -24.85 7.88
CA SER A 45 30.66 -24.67 7.78
C SER A 45 31.22 -23.75 8.87
N SER A 46 30.48 -22.69 9.20
CA SER A 46 30.87 -21.70 10.22
C SER A 46 30.73 -22.24 11.64
N VAL A 47 29.68 -23.02 11.91
CA VAL A 47 29.47 -23.71 13.19
C VAL A 47 30.55 -24.78 13.39
N GLN A 48 30.90 -25.56 12.36
CA GLN A 48 31.98 -26.56 12.49
C GLN A 48 33.34 -25.94 12.78
N LYS A 49 33.66 -24.78 12.15
CA LYS A 49 34.88 -24.00 12.45
C LYS A 49 34.86 -23.42 13.86
N ALA A 50 33.72 -22.87 14.30
CA ALA A 50 33.57 -22.31 15.64
C ALA A 50 33.69 -23.39 16.73
N LEU A 51 33.08 -24.56 16.53
CA LEU A 51 33.16 -25.69 17.47
C LEU A 51 34.59 -26.26 17.58
N HIS A 52 35.33 -26.33 16.48
CA HIS A 52 36.72 -26.80 16.52
C HIS A 52 37.65 -25.83 17.28
N ASN A 53 37.43 -24.52 17.14
CA ASN A 53 38.23 -23.50 17.84
C ASN A 53 37.86 -23.32 19.32
N THR A 54 36.80 -23.99 19.80
CA THR A 54 36.48 -24.03 21.23
C THR A 54 37.25 -25.14 21.95
N PRO A 55 38.10 -24.81 22.94
CA PRO A 55 39.11 -25.72 23.51
C PRO A 55 38.57 -26.96 24.25
N ILE A 56 37.25 -27.10 24.46
CA ILE A 56 36.64 -28.23 25.16
C ILE A 56 35.91 -29.22 24.22
N VAL A 57 35.43 -28.77 23.05
CA VAL A 57 34.63 -29.60 22.12
C VAL A 57 35.35 -29.93 20.80
N GLY A 58 36.49 -29.31 20.52
CA GLY A 58 37.28 -29.55 19.31
C GLY A 58 37.91 -30.95 19.18
N LEU A 59 37.94 -31.76 20.26
CA LEU A 59 38.53 -33.10 20.26
C LEU A 59 37.59 -34.22 19.74
N VAL A 60 36.28 -33.96 19.66
CA VAL A 60 35.26 -34.97 19.27
C VAL A 60 34.67 -34.71 17.89
N VAL A 61 34.92 -33.54 17.30
CA VAL A 61 34.34 -33.12 16.01
C VAL A 61 35.40 -33.22 14.90
N PRO A 62 35.19 -34.03 13.84
CA PRO A 62 36.15 -34.18 12.73
C PRO A 62 36.40 -32.85 12.00
N ALA A 63 37.69 -32.57 11.74
CA ALA A 63 38.12 -31.31 11.12
C ALA A 63 37.55 -31.10 9.68
N PRO A 64 37.15 -29.88 9.31
CA PRO A 64 36.80 -29.54 7.94
C PRO A 64 38.04 -29.59 7.03
N LYS A 65 37.92 -30.20 5.85
CA LYS A 65 38.97 -30.17 4.82
C LYS A 65 39.06 -28.78 4.20
N GLU A 66 39.89 -27.91 4.75
CA GLU A 66 40.32 -26.69 4.08
C GLU A 66 41.48 -27.00 3.11
N LYS A 67 41.34 -26.56 1.86
CA LYS A 67 42.43 -26.54 0.88
C LYS A 67 43.43 -25.47 1.29
N VAL A 68 44.47 -25.89 2.00
CA VAL A 68 45.67 -25.08 2.24
C VAL A 68 46.48 -25.05 0.94
N THR A 69 46.73 -23.86 0.42
CA THR A 69 47.77 -23.62 -0.59
C THR A 69 49.11 -23.60 0.14
N GLU A 70 49.67 -24.79 0.34
CA GLU A 70 51.10 -24.95 0.63
C GLU A 70 51.70 -25.94 -0.37
N THR A 71 52.84 -25.51 -0.89
CA THR A 71 53.71 -26.20 -1.83
C THR A 71 54.08 -27.59 -1.29
N ALA A 72 53.47 -28.63 -1.84
CA ALA A 72 53.91 -30.01 -1.66
C ALA A 72 53.94 -30.71 -3.03
N VAL A 73 55.15 -31.05 -3.46
CA VAL A 73 55.42 -32.00 -4.52
C VAL A 73 54.74 -33.33 -4.17
N GLY A 74 53.93 -33.87 -5.08
CA GLY A 74 53.63 -35.31 -5.11
C GLY A 74 52.16 -35.73 -5.07
N LYS A 75 51.46 -35.60 -6.21
CA LYS A 75 50.74 -36.67 -6.94
C LYS A 75 49.72 -36.02 -7.88
N ALA A 76 49.99 -36.10 -9.17
CA ALA A 76 48.97 -35.87 -10.18
C ALA A 76 47.80 -36.83 -9.93
N PRO A 77 46.54 -36.37 -9.96
CA PRO A 77 45.41 -37.28 -9.98
C PRO A 77 45.54 -38.12 -11.26
N THR A 78 45.35 -39.42 -11.14
CA THR A 78 45.37 -40.31 -12.31
C THR A 78 44.36 -39.80 -13.34
N THR A 79 44.73 -39.87 -14.62
CA THR A 79 43.95 -39.37 -15.78
C THR A 79 42.47 -39.78 -15.75
N GLU A 80 42.15 -40.92 -15.14
CA GLU A 80 40.78 -41.42 -14.94
C GLU A 80 39.93 -40.61 -13.94
N GLN A 81 40.52 -40.05 -12.88
CA GLN A 81 39.77 -39.25 -11.89
C GLN A 81 39.44 -37.85 -12.41
N GLY A 82 40.32 -37.27 -13.24
CA GLY A 82 40.06 -36.01 -13.93
C GLY A 82 38.99 -36.12 -15.03
N LEU A 83 38.91 -37.28 -15.70
CA LEU A 83 37.88 -37.57 -16.70
C LEU A 83 36.49 -37.72 -16.04
N LYS A 84 36.39 -38.46 -14.93
CA LYS A 84 35.13 -38.61 -14.18
C LYS A 84 34.59 -37.29 -13.64
N LEU A 85 35.45 -36.40 -13.14
CA LEU A 85 35.03 -35.07 -12.67
C LEU A 85 34.51 -34.19 -13.81
N LYS A 86 35.13 -34.27 -15.00
CA LYS A 86 34.64 -33.56 -16.19
C LYS A 86 33.33 -34.13 -16.72
N GLU A 87 33.15 -35.44 -16.71
CA GLU A 87 31.88 -36.08 -17.09
C GLU A 87 30.75 -35.69 -16.12
N GLU A 88 31.05 -35.61 -14.82
CA GLU A 88 30.08 -35.18 -13.81
C GLU A 88 29.73 -33.69 -13.93
N GLU A 89 30.71 -32.85 -14.30
CA GLU A 89 30.50 -31.43 -14.60
C GLU A 89 29.68 -31.22 -15.89
N VAL A 90 29.97 -31.98 -16.95
CA VAL A 90 29.19 -31.98 -18.20
C VAL A 90 27.76 -32.49 -17.97
N ALA A 91 27.58 -33.49 -17.12
CA ALA A 91 26.24 -33.97 -16.73
C ALA A 91 25.46 -32.89 -15.96
N LYS A 92 26.11 -32.18 -15.03
CA LYS A 92 25.49 -31.05 -14.30
C LYS A 92 25.16 -29.87 -15.21
N LEU A 93 26.05 -29.52 -16.14
CA LEU A 93 25.81 -28.47 -17.12
C LEU A 93 24.64 -28.81 -18.04
N ASN A 94 24.56 -30.05 -18.54
CA ASN A 94 23.42 -30.50 -19.35
C ASN A 94 22.11 -30.50 -18.56
N ALA A 95 22.13 -30.92 -17.29
CA ALA A 95 20.96 -30.84 -16.42
C ALA A 95 20.49 -29.39 -16.25
N LYS A 96 21.43 -28.45 -16.05
CA LYS A 96 21.12 -27.01 -15.91
C LYS A 96 20.61 -26.39 -17.21
N VAL A 97 21.14 -26.79 -18.36
CA VAL A 97 20.64 -26.36 -19.68
C VAL A 97 19.20 -26.85 -19.90
N ASN A 98 18.90 -28.10 -19.57
CA ASN A 98 17.54 -28.64 -19.69
C ASN A 98 16.55 -27.97 -18.73
N GLU A 99 17.00 -27.64 -17.51
CA GLU A 99 16.21 -26.89 -16.54
C GLU A 99 15.91 -25.47 -17.04
N LEU A 100 16.92 -24.75 -17.55
CA LEU A 100 16.77 -23.42 -18.12
C LEU A 100 15.88 -23.42 -19.36
N ALA A 101 16.02 -24.40 -20.25
CA ALA A 101 15.16 -24.55 -21.43
C ALA A 101 13.70 -24.78 -21.03
N SER A 102 13.47 -25.62 -20.01
CA SER A 102 12.12 -25.88 -19.47
C SER A 102 11.52 -24.64 -18.79
N ALA A 103 12.35 -23.84 -18.11
CA ALA A 103 11.92 -22.58 -17.49
C ALA A 103 11.55 -21.53 -18.55
N LEU A 104 12.33 -21.44 -19.63
CA LEU A 104 12.07 -20.55 -20.76
C LEU A 104 10.74 -20.90 -21.44
N GLN A 105 10.53 -22.19 -21.75
CA GLN A 105 9.28 -22.64 -22.37
C GLN A 105 8.04 -22.36 -21.50
N LYS A 106 8.16 -22.49 -20.16
CA LYS A 106 7.08 -22.12 -19.24
C LYS A 106 6.84 -20.61 -19.20
N SER A 107 7.91 -19.81 -19.25
CA SER A 107 7.83 -18.34 -19.29
C SER A 107 7.14 -17.87 -20.57
N ASP A 108 7.50 -18.45 -21.72
CA ASP A 108 6.90 -18.14 -23.01
C ASP A 108 5.41 -18.49 -23.03
N ALA A 109 5.04 -19.69 -22.56
CA ALA A 109 3.64 -20.10 -22.43
C ALA A 109 2.82 -19.17 -21.50
N THR A 110 3.44 -18.72 -20.40
CA THR A 110 2.80 -17.77 -19.47
C THR A 110 2.63 -16.40 -20.11
N THR A 111 3.61 -15.95 -20.88
CA THR A 111 3.58 -14.67 -21.60
C THR A 111 2.51 -14.69 -22.68
N GLU A 112 2.42 -15.76 -23.48
CA GLU A 112 1.35 -15.93 -24.47
C GLU A 112 -0.03 -15.94 -23.82
N GLN A 113 -0.20 -16.60 -22.67
CA GLN A 113 -1.46 -16.61 -21.95
C GLN A 113 -1.84 -15.21 -21.45
N LYS A 114 -0.85 -14.45 -20.93
CA LYS A 114 -1.05 -13.06 -20.48
C LYS A 114 -1.41 -12.15 -21.65
N ASP A 115 -0.74 -12.30 -22.80
CA ASP A 115 -1.02 -11.51 -24.00
C ASP A 115 -2.44 -11.77 -24.54
N ARG A 116 -2.89 -13.03 -24.52
CA ARG A 116 -4.28 -13.37 -24.87
C ARG A 116 -5.28 -12.74 -23.89
N ALA A 117 -5.03 -12.88 -22.59
CA ALA A 117 -5.89 -12.27 -21.57
C ALA A 117 -5.94 -10.74 -21.68
N LEU A 118 -4.82 -10.10 -22.02
CA LEU A 118 -4.74 -8.65 -22.22
C LEU A 118 -5.54 -8.24 -23.47
N LYS A 119 -5.39 -8.97 -24.58
CA LYS A 119 -6.19 -8.72 -25.80
C LYS A 119 -7.69 -8.87 -25.54
N ASP A 120 -8.12 -9.90 -24.82
CA ASP A 120 -9.53 -10.10 -24.47
C ASP A 120 -10.04 -8.99 -23.54
N ALA A 121 -9.24 -8.57 -22.56
CA ALA A 121 -9.58 -7.47 -21.67
C ALA A 121 -9.74 -6.15 -22.44
N VAL A 122 -8.81 -5.84 -23.36
CA VAL A 122 -8.88 -4.64 -24.22
C VAL A 122 -10.12 -4.69 -25.10
N ALA A 123 -10.40 -5.81 -25.76
CA ALA A 123 -11.61 -5.96 -26.59
C ALA A 123 -12.89 -5.70 -25.78
N LYS A 124 -12.95 -6.23 -24.55
CA LYS A 124 -14.09 -6.03 -23.66
C LYS A 124 -14.23 -4.59 -23.16
N VAL A 125 -13.12 -3.90 -22.89
CA VAL A 125 -13.13 -2.47 -22.54
C VAL A 125 -13.67 -1.65 -23.70
N THR A 126 -13.17 -1.87 -24.92
CA THR A 126 -13.64 -1.15 -26.12
C THR A 126 -15.13 -1.38 -26.36
N GLU A 127 -15.62 -2.62 -26.24
CA GLU A 127 -17.05 -2.94 -26.39
C GLU A 127 -17.90 -2.22 -25.31
N LEU A 128 -17.41 -2.16 -24.07
CA LEU A 128 -18.10 -1.46 -22.99
C LEU A 128 -18.11 0.07 -23.20
N GLU A 129 -17.02 0.64 -23.69
CA GLU A 129 -16.92 2.05 -24.03
C GLU A 129 -17.89 2.43 -25.16
N GLU A 130 -18.00 1.61 -26.20
CA GLU A 130 -18.94 1.81 -27.30
C GLU A 130 -20.39 1.75 -26.80
N LYS A 131 -20.75 0.74 -26.01
CA LYS A 131 -22.10 0.64 -25.40
C LYS A 131 -22.42 1.80 -24.47
N LEU A 132 -21.43 2.30 -23.70
CA LEU A 132 -21.61 3.47 -22.85
C LEU A 132 -21.83 4.73 -23.69
N LYS A 133 -21.10 4.89 -24.79
CA LYS A 133 -21.24 6.03 -25.69
C LYS A 133 -22.62 6.04 -26.36
N ASP A 134 -23.07 4.92 -26.90
CA ASP A 134 -24.39 4.80 -27.52
C ASP A 134 -25.52 5.09 -26.51
N LYS A 135 -25.40 4.54 -25.29
CA LYS A 135 -26.36 4.80 -24.22
C LYS A 135 -26.35 6.28 -23.79
N THR A 136 -25.17 6.89 -23.68
CA THR A 136 -25.04 8.30 -23.30
C THR A 136 -25.64 9.21 -24.37
N GLN A 137 -25.40 8.94 -25.66
CA GLN A 137 -25.99 9.69 -26.77
C GLN A 137 -27.51 9.56 -26.77
N SER A 138 -28.04 8.35 -26.59
CA SER A 138 -29.49 8.13 -26.49
C SER A 138 -30.12 8.81 -25.28
N GLU A 139 -29.45 8.79 -24.12
CA GLU A 139 -29.90 9.50 -22.92
C GLU A 139 -29.85 11.02 -23.09
N GLU A 140 -28.84 11.55 -23.77
CA GLU A 140 -28.72 12.99 -24.06
C GLU A 140 -29.83 13.47 -25.00
N GLU A 141 -30.11 12.75 -26.08
CA GLU A 141 -31.23 13.03 -27.00
C GLU A 141 -32.57 13.00 -26.27
N TYR A 142 -32.80 11.98 -25.44
CA TYR A 142 -34.01 11.87 -24.62
C TYR A 142 -34.11 13.03 -23.61
N ASN A 143 -33.03 13.34 -22.90
CA ASN A 143 -32.98 14.47 -21.96
C ASN A 143 -33.23 15.82 -22.65
N ASN A 144 -32.73 16.00 -23.88
CA ASN A 144 -32.98 17.18 -24.68
C ASN A 144 -34.46 17.32 -25.05
N GLN A 145 -35.13 16.22 -25.44
CA GLN A 145 -36.57 16.22 -25.72
C GLN A 145 -37.39 16.58 -24.48
N ILE A 146 -37.09 15.99 -23.32
CA ILE A 146 -37.77 16.32 -22.05
C ILE A 146 -37.51 17.78 -21.65
N THR A 147 -36.30 18.30 -21.88
CA THR A 147 -35.96 19.70 -21.60
C THR A 147 -36.71 20.66 -22.53
N GLN A 148 -36.84 20.33 -23.81
CA GLN A 148 -37.65 21.11 -24.76
C GLN A 148 -39.13 21.15 -24.34
N LEU A 149 -39.68 20.00 -23.93
CA LEU A 149 -41.05 19.89 -23.44
C LEU A 149 -41.27 20.73 -22.18
N ALA A 150 -40.36 20.64 -21.21
CA ALA A 150 -40.37 21.45 -20.01
C ALA A 150 -40.30 22.96 -20.32
N ASN A 151 -39.45 23.37 -21.26
CA ASN A 151 -39.36 24.76 -21.70
C ASN A 151 -40.62 25.24 -22.43
N MET A 152 -41.27 24.38 -23.20
CA MET A 152 -42.53 24.70 -23.88
C MET A 152 -43.62 25.03 -22.85
N TYR A 153 -43.82 24.15 -21.86
CA TYR A 153 -44.79 24.38 -20.80
C TYR A 153 -44.42 25.57 -19.90
N ALA A 154 -43.12 25.82 -19.67
CA ALA A 154 -42.66 26.97 -18.88
C ALA A 154 -42.94 28.32 -19.54
N LYS A 155 -43.04 28.35 -20.88
CA LYS A 155 -43.40 29.55 -21.66
C LYS A 155 -44.91 29.79 -21.72
N MET A 156 -45.73 28.81 -21.37
CA MET A 156 -47.18 28.98 -21.26
C MET A 156 -47.54 29.71 -19.97
N SER A 157 -48.69 30.38 -19.94
CA SER A 157 -49.22 30.94 -18.69
C SER A 157 -49.47 29.80 -17.68
N PRO A 158 -49.10 29.94 -16.39
CA PRO A 158 -49.24 28.87 -15.40
C PRO A 158 -50.64 28.25 -15.32
N SER A 159 -51.70 29.08 -15.39
CA SER A 159 -53.09 28.61 -15.38
C SER A 159 -53.49 27.76 -16.59
N LYS A 160 -52.75 27.83 -17.70
CA LYS A 160 -52.96 26.98 -18.89
C LYS A 160 -52.05 25.75 -18.89
N ALA A 161 -50.84 25.87 -18.33
CA ALA A 161 -49.89 24.77 -18.23
C ALA A 161 -50.29 23.74 -17.16
N ALA A 162 -50.80 24.22 -16.00
CA ALA A 162 -51.20 23.38 -14.88
C ALA A 162 -52.17 22.24 -15.26
N PRO A 163 -53.34 22.50 -15.89
CA PRO A 163 -54.27 21.42 -16.25
C PRO A 163 -53.71 20.44 -17.30
N ILE A 164 -52.78 20.90 -18.15
CA ILE A 164 -52.11 20.03 -19.14
C ILE A 164 -51.15 19.08 -18.44
N ILE A 165 -50.38 19.58 -17.45
CA ILE A 165 -49.41 18.79 -16.70
C ILE A 165 -50.12 17.83 -15.72
N GLU A 166 -51.25 18.21 -15.14
CA GLU A 166 -52.07 17.34 -14.28
C GLU A 166 -52.64 16.10 -14.98
N ALA A 167 -52.86 16.23 -16.29
CA ALA A 167 -53.34 15.15 -17.15
C ALA A 167 -52.23 14.14 -17.51
N LEU A 168 -50.96 14.47 -17.25
CA LEU A 168 -49.84 13.54 -17.41
C LEU A 168 -49.85 12.48 -16.31
N THR A 169 -49.14 11.38 -16.54
CA THR A 169 -48.88 10.42 -15.47
C THR A 169 -47.97 11.04 -14.40
N PRO A 170 -48.03 10.56 -13.14
CA PRO A 170 -47.18 11.07 -12.06
C PRO A 170 -45.69 11.10 -12.41
N SER A 171 -45.19 10.07 -13.10
CA SER A 171 -43.77 9.96 -13.48
C SER A 171 -43.38 10.97 -14.55
N GLU A 172 -44.20 11.16 -15.59
CA GLU A 172 -43.95 12.12 -16.67
C GLU A 172 -44.01 13.57 -16.17
N MET A 173 -44.98 13.85 -15.30
CA MET A 173 -45.11 15.14 -14.62
C MET A 173 -43.84 15.50 -13.86
N VAL A 174 -43.30 14.56 -13.07
CA VAL A 174 -42.07 14.75 -12.30
C VAL A 174 -40.86 14.95 -13.23
N LEU A 175 -40.74 14.17 -14.31
CA LEU A 175 -39.66 14.33 -15.30
C LEU A 175 -39.67 15.71 -15.95
N VAL A 176 -40.83 16.19 -16.38
CA VAL A 176 -41.00 17.52 -16.96
C VAL A 176 -40.64 18.60 -15.92
N PHE A 177 -41.14 18.49 -14.70
CA PHE A 177 -40.83 19.46 -13.64
C PHE A 177 -39.36 19.41 -13.20
N SER A 178 -38.66 18.28 -13.33
CA SER A 178 -37.24 18.17 -12.99
C SER A 178 -36.35 18.99 -13.93
N ARG A 179 -36.80 19.21 -15.17
CA ARG A 179 -36.12 20.01 -16.19
C ARG A 179 -36.61 21.47 -16.26
N MET A 180 -37.59 21.84 -15.45
CA MET A 180 -38.07 23.22 -15.33
C MET A 180 -37.27 24.04 -14.29
N LYS A 181 -37.16 25.35 -14.54
CA LYS A 181 -36.66 26.31 -13.55
C LYS A 181 -37.61 26.42 -12.36
N SER A 182 -37.05 26.71 -11.18
CA SER A 182 -37.82 26.71 -9.92
C SER A 182 -39.00 27.68 -9.95
N ASP A 183 -38.83 28.87 -10.53
CA ASP A 183 -39.88 29.89 -10.58
C ASP A 183 -41.07 29.45 -11.43
N SER A 184 -40.82 28.99 -12.67
CA SER A 184 -41.86 28.48 -13.56
C SER A 184 -42.56 27.26 -12.98
N ARG A 185 -41.79 26.35 -12.38
CA ARG A 185 -42.32 25.18 -11.70
C ARG A 185 -43.21 25.55 -10.51
N GLY A 186 -42.76 26.46 -9.65
CA GLY A 186 -43.53 26.92 -8.49
C GLY A 186 -44.83 27.62 -8.91
N ALA A 187 -44.77 28.49 -9.92
CA ALA A 187 -45.95 29.17 -10.45
C ALA A 187 -46.98 28.19 -11.04
N ILE A 188 -46.53 27.11 -11.69
CA ILE A 188 -47.42 26.07 -12.22
C ILE A 188 -48.01 25.24 -11.08
N LEU A 189 -47.19 24.78 -10.12
CA LEU A 189 -47.66 24.02 -8.95
C LEU A 189 -48.70 24.79 -8.13
N GLU A 190 -48.58 26.12 -8.04
CA GLU A 190 -49.56 26.98 -7.37
C GLU A 190 -50.94 26.97 -8.06
N LYS A 191 -50.98 26.72 -9.38
CA LYS A 191 -52.22 26.66 -10.16
C LYS A 191 -52.76 25.26 -10.35
N MET A 192 -52.16 24.26 -9.69
CA MET A 192 -52.58 22.87 -9.75
C MET A 192 -53.51 22.47 -8.60
N ASP A 193 -54.18 21.34 -8.75
CA ASP A 193 -54.83 20.59 -7.68
C ASP A 193 -53.82 20.22 -6.59
N ALA A 194 -54.21 20.45 -5.33
CA ALA A 194 -53.33 20.26 -4.17
C ALA A 194 -52.81 18.82 -4.05
N GLY A 195 -53.63 17.81 -4.38
CA GLY A 195 -53.23 16.41 -4.35
C GLY A 195 -52.19 16.09 -5.44
N LYS A 196 -52.43 16.57 -6.66
CA LYS A 196 -51.49 16.41 -7.79
C LYS A 196 -50.17 17.14 -7.56
N ALA A 197 -50.22 18.36 -7.02
CA ALA A 197 -49.03 19.14 -6.68
C ALA A 197 -48.19 18.48 -5.58
N ALA A 198 -48.83 17.85 -4.58
CA ALA A 198 -48.14 17.09 -3.55
C ALA A 198 -47.39 15.87 -4.13
N ILE A 199 -48.06 15.11 -5.02
CA ILE A 199 -47.44 13.98 -5.72
C ILE A 199 -46.22 14.44 -6.54
N ALA A 200 -46.36 15.53 -7.30
CA ALA A 200 -45.25 16.10 -8.06
C ALA A 200 -44.08 16.52 -7.16
N SER A 201 -44.37 17.18 -6.04
CA SER A 201 -43.37 17.68 -5.09
C SER A 201 -42.59 16.54 -4.41
N ILE A 202 -43.28 15.45 -4.04
CA ILE A 202 -42.65 14.24 -3.49
C ILE A 202 -41.76 13.58 -4.56
N GLY A 203 -42.26 13.42 -5.78
CA GLY A 203 -41.47 12.82 -6.86
C GLY A 203 -40.22 13.64 -7.22
N LEU A 204 -40.31 14.97 -7.17
CA LEU A 204 -39.16 15.85 -7.41
C LEU A 204 -38.06 15.71 -6.36
N LYS A 205 -38.43 15.44 -5.11
CA LYS A 205 -37.47 15.14 -4.03
C LYS A 205 -36.62 13.91 -4.37
N ASP A 206 -37.20 12.93 -5.05
CA ASP A 206 -36.54 11.66 -5.34
C ASP A 206 -35.81 11.67 -6.70
N VAL A 207 -36.15 12.60 -7.60
CA VAL A 207 -35.48 12.78 -8.91
C VAL A 207 -34.28 13.74 -8.85
N VAL A 208 -34.28 14.69 -7.91
CA VAL A 208 -33.05 15.41 -7.58
C VAL A 208 -32.21 14.47 -6.72
N PRO A 209 -30.96 14.14 -7.07
CA PRO A 209 -30.06 13.46 -6.14
C PRO A 209 -29.69 14.43 -5.01
N VAL A 210 -30.66 14.68 -4.13
CA VAL A 210 -30.48 15.44 -2.89
C VAL A 210 -29.55 14.65 -1.99
N ARG A 211 -29.49 13.31 -2.10
CA ARG A 211 -28.42 12.49 -1.52
C ARG A 211 -27.03 12.95 -1.95
N ASP A 212 -26.81 13.26 -3.23
CA ASP A 212 -25.48 13.68 -3.70
C ASP A 212 -25.13 15.11 -3.25
N LYS A 213 -26.13 16.00 -3.19
CA LYS A 213 -25.94 17.37 -2.71
C LYS A 213 -25.86 17.49 -1.19
N GLU A 214 -26.58 16.66 -0.44
CA GLU A 214 -26.50 16.57 1.02
C GLU A 214 -25.20 15.89 1.44
N ILE A 215 -24.75 14.85 0.72
CA ILE A 215 -23.41 14.29 0.93
C ILE A 215 -22.35 15.31 0.55
N ALA A 216 -22.48 16.02 -0.58
CA ALA A 216 -21.55 17.08 -0.95
C ALA A 216 -21.57 18.25 0.04
N ALA A 217 -22.73 18.67 0.57
CA ALA A 217 -22.84 19.73 1.55
C ALA A 217 -22.40 19.29 2.96
N LEU A 218 -22.58 18.02 3.33
CA LEU A 218 -22.03 17.43 4.56
C LEU A 218 -20.51 17.28 4.43
N GLN A 219 -20.00 16.87 3.27
CA GLN A 219 -18.57 16.86 2.96
C GLN A 219 -18.01 18.28 2.96
N GLU A 220 -18.71 19.25 2.39
CA GLU A 220 -18.34 20.68 2.38
C GLU A 220 -18.39 21.28 3.80
N ARG A 221 -19.30 20.80 4.66
CA ARG A 221 -19.35 21.21 6.07
C ARG A 221 -18.27 20.54 6.91
N LEU A 222 -17.90 19.29 6.61
CA LEU A 222 -16.75 18.60 7.21
C LEU A 222 -15.43 19.23 6.75
N THR A 223 -15.35 19.68 5.49
CA THR A 223 -14.20 20.45 5.03
C THR A 223 -14.22 21.85 5.62
N THR A 224 -15.32 22.60 5.64
CA THR A 224 -15.37 23.96 6.22
C THR A 224 -15.08 23.98 7.71
N ASN A 225 -15.52 22.97 8.47
CA ASN A 225 -15.14 22.82 9.89
C ASN A 225 -13.78 22.12 10.09
N GLY A 226 -13.22 21.49 9.04
CA GLY A 226 -11.94 20.78 9.04
C GLY A 226 -10.83 21.47 8.23
N THR A 227 -11.06 22.67 7.69
CA THR A 227 -10.09 23.42 6.86
C THR A 227 -9.53 24.59 7.65
N LYS A 228 -8.70 24.26 8.63
CA LYS A 228 -7.29 24.58 8.46
C LYS A 228 -6.68 23.34 7.82
N ASP A 229 -6.04 23.51 6.66
CA ASP A 229 -5.31 22.49 5.89
C ASP A 229 -6.11 21.76 4.79
N THR A 230 -6.06 22.34 3.59
CA THR A 230 -6.45 21.71 2.32
C THR A 230 -5.30 20.88 1.74
N LYS A 231 -5.44 19.55 1.70
CA LYS A 231 -4.88 18.73 0.61
C LYS A 231 -5.63 17.40 0.47
N ALA A 232 -5.83 17.00 -0.78
CA ALA A 232 -6.72 15.95 -1.27
C ALA A 232 -6.66 14.61 -0.54
N ALA A 233 -7.84 13.97 -0.43
CA ALA A 233 -8.03 12.63 0.06
C ALA A 233 -7.27 11.59 -0.78
N SER A 234 -6.15 11.12 -0.23
CA SER A 234 -5.73 9.73 -0.37
C SER A 234 -6.00 9.06 0.97
N SER A 235 -6.69 7.92 0.99
CA SER A 235 -6.88 7.07 2.17
C SER A 235 -5.57 6.42 2.67
N THR A 236 -4.43 7.00 2.30
CA THR A 236 -3.10 6.61 2.73
C THR A 236 -2.44 7.83 3.34
N VAL A 237 -1.86 7.67 4.54
CA VAL A 237 -1.11 8.75 5.19
C VAL A 237 -0.03 9.22 4.22
N SER A 238 -0.13 10.47 3.74
CA SER A 238 0.78 10.96 2.71
C SER A 238 2.17 11.24 3.29
N SER A 239 3.20 11.28 2.45
CA SER A 239 4.55 11.65 2.91
C SER A 239 4.58 13.06 3.53
N SER A 240 3.66 13.94 3.13
CA SER A 240 3.49 15.27 3.72
C SER A 240 2.94 15.20 5.15
N ASP A 241 1.94 14.36 5.39
CA ASP A 241 1.33 14.18 6.72
C ASP A 241 2.31 13.55 7.70
N LEU A 242 3.11 12.59 7.22
CA LEU A 242 4.21 12.02 8.01
C LEU A 242 5.27 13.08 8.31
N GLY A 243 5.69 13.89 7.33
CA GLY A 243 6.63 14.99 7.53
C GLY A 243 6.17 15.96 8.62
N GLN A 244 4.89 16.35 8.61
CA GLN A 244 4.30 17.19 9.66
C GLN A 244 4.23 16.49 11.03
N THR A 245 3.90 15.19 11.05
CA THR A 245 3.90 14.41 12.29
C THR A 245 5.29 14.39 12.93
N PHE A 246 6.33 14.11 12.15
CA PHE A 246 7.72 14.11 12.63
C PHE A 246 8.24 15.52 12.97
N ALA A 247 7.77 16.56 12.29
CA ALA A 247 8.09 17.95 12.62
C ALA A 247 7.51 18.39 13.98
N ASN A 248 6.33 17.88 14.33
CA ASN A 248 5.66 18.16 15.60
C ASN A 248 6.10 17.25 16.77
N MET A 249 6.88 16.19 16.49
CA MET A 249 7.49 15.34 17.51
C MET A 249 8.76 15.99 18.11
N THR A 250 9.16 15.55 19.30
CA THR A 250 10.45 15.95 19.86
C THR A 250 11.60 15.41 18.97
N PRO A 251 12.63 16.23 18.65
CA PRO A 251 13.67 15.83 17.68
C PRO A 251 14.37 14.51 18.00
N LYS A 252 14.62 14.25 19.30
CA LYS A 252 15.26 13.02 19.76
C LYS A 252 14.40 11.77 19.55
N SER A 253 13.10 11.85 19.84
CA SER A 253 12.20 10.72 19.63
C SER A 253 11.96 10.45 18.15
N ALA A 254 11.78 11.52 17.36
CA ALA A 254 11.67 11.42 15.91
C ALA A 254 12.93 10.78 15.30
N ALA A 255 14.13 11.18 15.73
CA ALA A 255 15.39 10.60 15.25
C ALA A 255 15.47 9.09 15.50
N ASN A 256 15.16 8.64 16.71
CA ASN A 256 15.21 7.21 17.05
C ASN A 256 14.24 6.36 16.19
N VAL A 257 13.02 6.86 15.97
CA VAL A 257 12.04 6.18 15.11
C VAL A 257 12.51 6.13 13.66
N LEU A 258 13.06 7.24 13.14
CA LEU A 258 13.60 7.28 11.78
C LEU A 258 14.81 6.36 11.61
N LEU A 259 15.67 6.21 12.62
CA LEU A 259 16.79 5.27 12.57
C LEU A 259 16.31 3.82 12.46
N GLU A 260 15.30 3.43 13.24
CA GLU A 260 14.73 2.09 13.17
C GLU A 260 14.04 1.84 11.83
N MET A 261 13.30 2.84 11.34
CA MET A 261 12.65 2.76 10.04
C MET A 261 13.65 2.73 8.88
N ASN A 262 14.80 3.40 8.99
CA ASN A 262 15.83 3.41 7.95
C ASN A 262 16.43 2.02 7.70
N LYS A 263 16.42 1.12 8.70
CA LYS A 263 16.89 -0.27 8.55
C LYS A 263 16.04 -1.08 7.58
N SER A 264 14.73 -0.83 7.53
CA SER A 264 13.78 -1.59 6.72
C SER A 264 13.27 -0.81 5.50
N ASN A 265 13.19 0.52 5.59
CA ASN A 265 12.54 1.37 4.60
C ASN A 265 13.30 2.71 4.43
N PRO A 266 14.55 2.71 3.94
CA PRO A 266 15.35 3.93 3.79
C PRO A 266 14.70 4.97 2.85
N ASN A 267 14.03 4.53 1.78
CA ASN A 267 13.36 5.43 0.85
C ASN A 267 12.18 6.19 1.47
N LYS A 268 11.47 5.58 2.43
CA LYS A 268 10.38 6.26 3.15
C LYS A 268 10.92 7.33 4.09
N VAL A 269 12.04 7.06 4.76
CA VAL A 269 12.73 8.06 5.59
C VAL A 269 13.14 9.27 4.76
N LEU A 270 13.72 9.04 3.57
CA LEU A 270 14.08 10.13 2.65
C LEU A 270 12.86 10.95 2.20
N SER A 271 11.74 10.30 1.87
CA SER A 271 10.50 10.97 1.49
C SER A 271 9.87 11.80 2.62
N ILE A 272 9.94 11.31 3.86
CA ILE A 272 9.46 12.04 5.03
C ILE A 272 10.36 13.24 5.30
N LEU A 273 11.67 13.05 5.26
CA LEU A 273 12.60 14.15 5.49
C LEU A 273 12.49 15.21 4.39
N SER A 274 12.32 14.82 3.12
CA SER A 274 12.19 15.77 2.01
C SER A 274 10.86 16.54 2.03
N SER A 275 9.81 16.00 2.65
CA SER A 275 8.52 16.70 2.79
C SER A 275 8.45 17.68 3.97
N MET A 276 9.39 17.60 4.93
CA MET A 276 9.48 18.52 6.07
C MET A 276 9.92 19.93 5.65
N ASP A 277 9.61 20.94 6.47
CA ASP A 277 10.22 22.27 6.33
C ASP A 277 11.71 22.25 6.73
N ASN A 278 12.47 23.24 6.25
CA ASN A 278 13.92 23.27 6.44
C ASN A 278 14.33 23.39 7.92
N ALA A 279 13.56 24.11 8.74
CA ALA A 279 13.88 24.32 10.15
C ALA A 279 13.67 23.05 10.97
N SER A 280 12.55 22.36 10.77
CA SER A 280 12.25 21.08 11.43
C SER A 280 13.21 19.99 10.97
N ARG A 281 13.49 19.91 9.66
CA ARG A 281 14.47 18.97 9.11
C ARG A 281 15.87 19.19 9.69
N SER A 282 16.32 20.44 9.81
CA SER A 282 17.63 20.77 10.40
C SER A 282 17.74 20.28 11.85
N LYS A 283 16.73 20.55 12.68
CA LYS A 283 16.69 20.07 14.07
C LYS A 283 16.69 18.54 14.14
N LEU A 284 15.95 17.88 13.26
CA LEU A 284 15.88 16.42 13.20
C LEU A 284 17.18 15.79 12.69
N MET A 285 17.84 16.40 11.70
CA MET A 285 19.17 15.99 11.23
C MET A 285 20.24 16.12 12.31
N SER A 286 20.18 17.17 13.14
CA SER A 286 21.06 17.33 14.29
C SER A 286 20.87 16.17 15.29
N ALA A 287 19.62 15.89 15.66
CA ALA A 287 19.31 14.80 16.58
C ALA A 287 19.66 13.41 16.01
N LEU A 288 19.54 13.23 14.69
CA LEU A 288 19.98 12.01 13.99
C LEU A 288 21.50 11.86 14.00
N SER A 289 22.25 12.96 13.81
CA SER A 289 23.72 12.94 13.89
C SER A 289 24.20 12.62 15.30
N ASP A 290 23.54 13.17 16.32
CA ASP A 290 23.83 12.89 17.73
C ASP A 290 23.58 11.42 18.08
N ALA A 291 22.55 10.80 17.50
CA ALA A 291 22.19 9.40 17.73
C ALA A 291 23.03 8.41 16.90
N ASN A 292 23.26 8.70 15.62
CA ASN A 292 24.08 7.88 14.72
C ASN A 292 24.66 8.72 13.57
N LYS A 293 25.94 9.10 13.71
CA LYS A 293 26.68 9.94 12.75
C LYS A 293 26.78 9.33 11.36
N GLU A 294 26.96 8.01 11.25
CA GLU A 294 27.12 7.33 9.97
C GLU A 294 25.81 7.31 9.17
N ILE A 295 24.71 6.95 9.82
CA ILE A 295 23.39 6.93 9.18
C ILE A 295 22.96 8.36 8.83
N ALA A 296 23.22 9.34 9.70
CA ALA A 296 22.92 10.74 9.40
C ALA A 296 23.69 11.25 8.17
N ALA A 297 24.97 10.89 8.04
CA ALA A 297 25.77 11.24 6.86
C ALA A 297 25.23 10.58 5.59
N LEU A 298 24.88 9.29 5.66
CA LEU A 298 24.29 8.55 4.52
C LEU A 298 22.93 9.12 4.08
N ILE A 299 22.07 9.46 5.03
CA ILE A 299 20.77 10.10 4.75
C ILE A 299 21.00 11.46 4.10
N THR A 300 21.91 12.29 4.64
CA THR A 300 22.22 13.61 4.11
C THR A 300 22.75 13.52 2.67
N ALA A 301 23.65 12.58 2.39
CA ALA A 301 24.18 12.36 1.04
C ALA A 301 23.11 11.95 0.01
N LYS A 302 22.07 11.24 0.45
CA LYS A 302 20.95 10.83 -0.40
C LYS A 302 19.81 11.84 -0.47
N LEU A 303 19.77 12.81 0.44
CA LEU A 303 18.78 13.87 0.47
C LEU A 303 19.22 15.09 -0.37
N ALA A 304 20.53 15.25 -0.57
CA ALA A 304 21.09 16.17 -1.55
C ALA A 304 20.83 15.65 -2.98
N PRO A 305 20.51 16.52 -3.95
CA PRO A 305 20.43 16.13 -5.36
C PRO A 305 21.78 15.67 -5.92
#